data_AF-A0A2S9FXV5-F1
#
_entry.id   AF-A0A2S9FXV5-F1
#
_cell.length_a   1.000
_cell.length_b   1.000
_cell.length_c   1.000
_cell.angle_alpha   90.00
_cell.angle_beta   90.00
_cell.angle_gamma   90.00
#
_symmetry.space_group_name_H-M   'P 1'
#
loop_
_entity.id
_entity.type
_entity.pdbx_description
1 polymer ?
#
loop_
_entity_poly.entity_id
_entity_poly.type
_entity_poly.pdbx_seq_one_letter_code
_entity_poly.pdbx_strand_id
1 'polypeptide(L)'
;VANHEARVVKHNLLQDWEDTDNLMPASHRNVPSAVFTEPQIAFVGLTENEARAAGYRIRSKVQDYGDVAYGWAMEDATGFAKLIV
;
A
#
# COMPACT_ATOMS: atom_id res chain seq x y z
N VAL A 1 -7.66 5.32 -5.57
CA VAL A 1 -8.28 6.35 -4.71
C VAL A 1 -9.65 6.74 -5.26
N ALA A 2 -9.75 7.57 -6.31
CA ALA A 2 -11.02 8.10 -6.83
C ALA A 2 -12.14 7.06 -7.02
N ASN A 3 -11.86 5.92 -7.64
CA ASN A 3 -12.89 4.88 -7.85
C ASN A 3 -13.42 4.27 -6.53
N HIS A 4 -12.58 4.17 -5.48
CA HIS A 4 -13.02 3.71 -4.17
C HIS A 4 -13.90 4.77 -3.51
N GLU A 5 -13.47 6.03 -3.52
CA GLU A 5 -14.23 7.15 -2.98
C GLU A 5 -15.59 7.29 -3.69
N ALA A 6 -15.64 7.16 -5.02
CA ALA A 6 -16.88 7.20 -5.78
C ALA A 6 -17.88 6.11 -5.34
N ARG A 7 -17.39 4.91 -5.01
CA ARG A 7 -18.23 3.83 -4.46
C ARG A 7 -18.73 4.17 -3.05
N VAL A 8 -17.89 4.72 -2.20
CA VAL A 8 -18.27 5.15 -0.84
C VAL A 8 -19.32 6.25 -0.90
N VAL A 9 -19.12 7.26 -1.75
CA VAL A 9 -20.09 8.35 -1.95
C VAL A 9 -21.42 7.79 -2.47
N LYS A 10 -21.39 6.94 -3.50
CA LYS A 10 -22.61 6.30 -4.02
C LYS A 10 -23.35 5.52 -2.93
N HIS A 11 -22.63 4.73 -2.13
CA HIS A 11 -23.22 3.94 -1.04
C HIS A 11 -23.88 4.85 0.00
N ASN A 12 -23.17 5.86 0.49
CA ASN A 12 -23.65 6.76 1.53
C ASN A 12 -24.85 7.60 1.07
N LEU A 13 -24.86 8.06 -0.18
CA LEU A 13 -25.98 8.83 -0.75
C LEU A 13 -27.28 8.01 -0.91
N LEU A 14 -27.20 6.69 -0.91
CA LEU A 14 -28.36 5.79 -1.04
C LEU A 14 -28.86 5.27 0.32
N GLN A 15 -28.23 5.65 1.43
CA GLN A 15 -28.73 5.33 2.77
C GLN A 15 -29.89 6.26 3.16
N ASP A 16 -30.77 5.80 4.05
CA ASP A 16 -31.78 6.65 4.65
C ASP A 16 -31.13 7.68 5.58
N TRP A 17 -31.77 8.83 5.76
CA TRP A 17 -31.21 9.97 6.51
C TRP A 17 -30.92 9.64 7.97
N GLU A 18 -31.69 8.70 8.56
CA GLU A 18 -31.52 8.27 9.95
C GLU A 18 -30.61 7.04 10.10
N ASP A 19 -30.28 6.33 9.01
CA ASP A 19 -29.46 5.11 9.04
C ASP A 19 -27.95 5.44 8.99
N THR A 20 -27.47 6.08 10.04
CA THR A 20 -26.06 6.46 10.16
C THR A 20 -25.13 5.28 10.43
N ASP A 21 -25.66 4.15 10.93
CA ASP A 21 -24.89 2.95 11.26
C ASP A 21 -24.42 2.20 10.01
N ASN A 22 -25.15 2.32 8.89
CA ASN A 22 -24.76 1.71 7.61
C ASN A 22 -23.86 2.59 6.73
N LEU A 23 -23.41 3.76 7.21
CA LEU A 23 -22.49 4.62 6.46
C LEU A 23 -21.10 3.98 6.34
N MET A 24 -20.53 4.07 5.14
CA MET A 24 -19.17 3.60 4.86
C MET A 24 -18.15 4.74 5.03
N PRO A 25 -17.07 4.53 5.79
CA PRO A 25 -15.98 5.49 5.86
C PRO A 25 -15.08 5.43 4.61
N ALA A 26 -14.58 6.59 4.17
CA ALA A 26 -13.56 6.68 3.12
C ALA A 26 -12.17 6.39 3.72
N SER A 27 -11.77 5.11 3.72
CA SER A 27 -10.49 4.67 4.31
C SER A 27 -9.33 4.80 3.33
N HIS A 28 -8.27 5.49 3.75
CA HIS A 28 -7.03 5.66 2.99
C HIS A 28 -5.82 4.95 3.60
N ARG A 29 -6.04 4.08 4.59
CA ARG A 29 -4.93 3.45 5.33
C ARG A 29 -4.01 2.60 4.45
N ASN A 30 -4.56 1.89 3.46
CA ASN A 30 -3.84 0.92 2.64
C ASN A 30 -3.96 1.24 1.14
N VAL A 31 -3.72 2.51 0.76
CA VAL A 31 -3.71 2.91 -0.64
C VAL A 31 -2.34 2.61 -1.25
N PRO A 32 -2.23 1.71 -2.25
CA PRO A 32 -0.97 1.48 -2.93
C PRO A 32 -0.61 2.69 -3.81
N SER A 33 0.69 2.98 -3.88
CA SER A 33 1.28 4.00 -4.74
C SER A 33 2.35 3.38 -5.62
N ALA A 34 2.45 3.83 -6.87
CA ALA A 34 3.46 3.33 -7.81
C ALA A 34 3.95 4.42 -8.77
N VAL A 35 5.21 4.31 -9.19
CA VAL A 35 5.86 5.10 -10.24
C VAL A 35 6.32 4.14 -11.33
N PHE A 36 5.84 4.33 -12.56
CA PHE A 36 6.06 3.44 -13.70
C PHE A 36 7.34 3.83 -14.47
N THR A 37 8.46 3.88 -13.76
CA THR A 37 9.82 4.00 -14.32
C THR A 37 10.40 2.62 -14.64
N GLU A 38 11.66 2.59 -15.06
CA GLU A 38 12.44 1.35 -15.19
C GLU A 38 13.69 1.47 -14.30
N PRO A 39 13.79 0.70 -13.20
CA PRO A 39 12.78 -0.21 -12.64
C PRO A 39 11.53 0.52 -12.08
N GLN A 40 10.42 -0.19 -11.97
CA GLN A 40 9.20 0.35 -11.35
C GLN A 40 9.38 0.48 -9.83
N ILE A 41 8.71 1.45 -9.23
CA ILE A 41 8.68 1.66 -7.78
C ILE A 41 7.25 1.48 -7.31
N ALA A 42 7.01 0.67 -6.29
CA ALA A 42 5.71 0.53 -5.67
C ALA A 42 5.83 0.39 -4.15
N PHE A 43 4.84 0.91 -3.42
CA PHE A 43 4.74 0.72 -1.97
C PHE A 43 3.29 0.86 -1.49
N VAL A 44 3.03 0.34 -0.29
CA VAL A 44 1.77 0.51 0.42
C VAL A 44 2.04 0.53 1.92
N GLY A 45 1.30 1.35 2.67
CA GLY A 45 1.48 1.48 4.11
C GLY A 45 2.63 2.42 4.48
N LEU A 46 3.19 2.22 5.67
CA LEU A 46 4.21 3.09 6.25
C LEU A 46 5.61 2.71 5.75
N THR A 47 6.43 3.73 5.52
CA THR A 47 7.89 3.57 5.45
C THR A 47 8.48 3.24 6.81
N GLU A 48 9.72 2.76 6.82
CA GLU A 48 10.40 2.42 8.07
C GLU A 48 10.56 3.65 8.98
N ASN A 49 10.84 4.82 8.39
CA ASN A 49 11.00 6.07 9.12
C ASN A 49 9.68 6.54 9.73
N GLU A 50 8.58 6.47 8.97
CA GLU A 50 7.24 6.81 9.48
C GLU A 50 6.82 5.87 10.60
N ALA A 51 7.05 4.56 10.45
CA ALA A 51 6.71 3.58 11.47
C ALA A 51 7.51 3.80 12.77
N ARG A 52 8.80 4.13 12.66
CA ARG A 52 9.64 4.51 13.81
C ARG A 52 9.16 5.80 14.46
N ALA A 53 8.85 6.83 13.66
CA ALA A 53 8.35 8.12 14.15
C ALA A 53 7.00 7.98 14.87
N ALA A 54 6.15 7.06 14.42
CA ALA A 54 4.89 6.72 15.08
C ALA A 54 5.05 5.88 16.36
N GLY A 55 6.28 5.53 16.75
CA GLY A 55 6.57 4.79 17.98
C GLY A 55 6.32 3.27 17.89
N TYR A 56 6.17 2.71 16.69
CA TYR A 56 6.00 1.26 16.54
C TYR A 56 7.30 0.50 16.80
N ARG A 57 7.19 -0.66 17.46
CA ARG A 57 8.30 -1.61 17.59
C ARG A 57 8.37 -2.48 16.34
N ILE A 58 9.15 -2.05 15.37
CA ILE A 58 9.23 -2.71 14.06
C ILE A 58 10.41 -3.67 13.91
N ARG A 59 10.27 -4.60 12.96
CA ARG A 59 11.36 -5.32 12.28
C ARG A 59 11.27 -5.04 10.78
N SER A 60 12.41 -5.03 10.10
CA SER A 60 12.46 -4.87 8.65
C SER A 60 13.36 -5.93 8.01
N LYS A 61 13.03 -6.30 6.77
CA LYS A 61 13.85 -7.17 5.94
C LYS A 61 13.87 -6.61 4.52
N VAL A 62 15.07 -6.51 3.96
CA VAL A 62 15.30 -6.23 2.54
C VAL A 62 15.69 -7.55 1.86
N GLN A 63 15.08 -7.80 0.72
CA GLN A 63 15.36 -8.93 -0.15
C GLN A 63 15.67 -8.40 -1.54
N ASP A 64 16.89 -8.63 -2.01
CA ASP A 64 17.30 -8.22 -3.36
C ASP A 64 16.58 -9.07 -4.39
N TYR A 65 16.25 -8.47 -5.53
CA TYR A 65 15.50 -9.15 -6.58
C TYR A 65 16.33 -10.27 -7.25
N GLY A 66 17.62 -10.03 -7.47
CA GLY A 66 18.54 -11.03 -8.05
C GLY A 66 18.70 -12.31 -7.21
N ASP A 67 18.38 -12.24 -5.92
CA ASP A 67 18.49 -13.37 -4.98
C ASP A 67 17.26 -14.31 -5.01
N VAL A 68 16.18 -13.93 -5.72
CA VAL A 68 15.03 -14.83 -5.93
C VAL A 68 15.14 -15.55 -7.27
N ALA A 69 14.56 -16.75 -7.37
CA ALA A 69 14.73 -17.63 -8.53
C ALA A 69 14.46 -16.95 -9.89
N TYR A 70 13.45 -16.07 -9.95
CA TYR A 70 13.11 -15.35 -11.18
C TYR A 70 14.11 -14.24 -11.51
N GLY A 71 14.54 -13.43 -10.52
CA GLY A 71 15.55 -12.39 -10.74
C GLY A 71 16.91 -12.99 -11.10
N TRP A 72 17.29 -14.10 -10.45
CA TRP A 72 18.47 -14.89 -10.84
C TRP A 72 18.38 -15.37 -12.29
N ALA A 73 17.25 -15.95 -12.69
CA ALA A 73 17.06 -16.46 -14.05
C ALA A 73 17.08 -15.34 -15.12
N MET A 74 16.72 -14.12 -14.73
CA MET A 74 16.76 -12.93 -15.60
C MET A 74 18.12 -12.22 -15.58
N GLU A 75 19.08 -12.67 -14.75
CA GLU A 75 20.34 -11.99 -14.46
C GLU A 75 20.14 -10.51 -14.04
N ASP A 76 18.99 -10.20 -13.43
CA ASP A 76 18.62 -8.86 -13.03
C ASP A 76 19.02 -8.62 -11.57
N ALA A 77 20.09 -7.85 -11.39
CA ALA A 77 20.58 -7.43 -10.09
C ALA A 77 19.96 -6.10 -9.60
N THR A 78 18.98 -5.55 -10.32
CA THR A 78 18.39 -4.24 -10.02
C THR A 78 17.12 -4.39 -9.19
N GLY A 79 17.04 -3.63 -8.09
CA GLY A 79 15.83 -3.53 -7.28
C GLY A 79 15.75 -4.52 -6.12
N PHE A 80 14.74 -4.33 -5.27
CA PHE A 80 14.55 -5.09 -4.04
C PHE A 80 13.09 -5.03 -3.58
N ALA A 81 12.73 -5.93 -2.67
CA ALA A 81 11.52 -5.84 -1.86
C ALA A 81 11.89 -5.58 -0.40
N LYS A 82 11.22 -4.60 0.23
CA LYS A 82 11.38 -4.31 1.66
C LYS A 82 10.07 -4.54 2.40
N LEU A 83 10.13 -5.38 3.43
CA LEU A 83 9.02 -5.68 4.33
C LEU A 83 9.27 -5.04 5.70
N ILE A 84 8.22 -4.49 6.30
CA ILE A 84 8.22 -3.86 7.63
C ILE A 84 7.05 -4.46 8.41
N VAL A 85 7.30 -4.98 9.62
CA VAL A 85 6.31 -5.61 10.51
C VAL A 85 6.49 -5.19 11.96
#